data_AF-A0A6I7NZT5-F1
#
_entry.id   AF-A0A6I7NZT5-F1
#
_cell.length_a   1.000
_cell.length_b   1.000
_cell.length_c   1.000
_cell.angle_alpha   90.00
_cell.angle_beta   90.00
_cell.angle_gamma   90.00
#
_symmetry.space_group_name_H-M   'P 1'
#
loop_
_entity.id
_entity.type
_entity.pdbx_description
1 polymer ?
#
loop_
_entity_poly.entity_id
_entity_poly.type
_entity_poly.pdbx_seq_one_letter_code
_entity_poly.pdbx_strand_id
1 'polypeptide(L)'
;MNLNRMIGPFFSGVVLLFLFACNLLDPNCTQMGCSDGVTVILSGELPESYSVTLEAHSIDPQKIEIENGEIFSGIHFFGEITSEQIHVTFDTGEKIISQTFEPEFSKYRPNGQRCPPTCLQANLKFYLE
;
A
#
# COMPACT_ATOMS: atom_id res chain seq x y z
N MET A 1 -58.26 27.89 31.91
CA MET A 1 -58.28 26.43 31.57
C MET A 1 -56.85 26.07 31.22
N ASN A 2 -55.94 25.72 32.13
CA ASN A 2 -55.91 24.68 33.17
C ASN A 2 -55.87 23.24 32.60
N LEU A 3 -54.80 22.54 33.02
CA LEU A 3 -54.49 21.10 32.94
C LEU A 3 -54.11 20.52 31.58
N ASN A 4 -53.20 19.54 31.46
CA ASN A 4 -52.08 19.02 32.26
C ASN A 4 -51.56 17.81 31.46
N ARG A 5 -50.25 17.52 31.56
CA ARG A 5 -49.62 16.18 31.49
C ARG A 5 -50.36 15.03 30.79
N MET A 6 -49.70 14.44 29.78
CA MET A 6 -49.57 12.98 29.74
C MET A 6 -48.11 12.60 29.49
N ILE A 7 -47.45 12.24 30.59
CA ILE A 7 -46.31 11.34 30.66
C ILE A 7 -46.93 9.94 30.70
N GLY A 8 -46.45 9.01 29.87
CA GLY A 8 -46.87 7.62 29.93
C GLY A 8 -45.90 6.68 29.19
N PRO A 9 -45.69 5.45 29.68
CA PRO A 9 -44.35 4.88 29.90
C PRO A 9 -44.17 3.52 29.18
N PHE A 10 -43.12 2.78 29.58
CA PHE A 10 -42.92 1.34 29.40
C PHE A 10 -42.19 0.88 28.13
N PHE A 11 -40.89 0.62 28.27
CA PHE A 11 -40.27 -0.69 28.59
C PHE A 11 -39.86 -1.40 27.29
N SER A 12 -38.54 -1.55 27.12
CA SER A 12 -37.91 -2.88 27.16
C SER A 12 -38.12 -3.66 25.87
N GLY A 13 -37.13 -3.65 24.99
CA GLY A 13 -37.22 -4.34 23.72
C GLY A 13 -35.89 -4.41 23.00
N VAL A 14 -35.03 -5.31 23.50
CA VAL A 14 -34.02 -6.01 22.72
C VAL A 14 -32.72 -5.23 22.43
N VAL A 15 -31.85 -5.26 23.45
CA VAL A 15 -30.39 -5.33 23.30
C VAL A 15 -30.07 -6.55 22.42
N LEU A 16 -30.08 -6.38 21.10
CA LEU A 16 -29.73 -7.45 20.16
C LEU A 16 -28.22 -7.42 19.91
N LEU A 17 -27.52 -8.25 20.67
CA LEU A 17 -26.31 -8.97 20.29
C LEU A 17 -25.27 -8.21 19.44
N PHE A 18 -24.41 -7.42 20.09
CA PHE A 18 -23.00 -7.32 19.67
C PHE A 18 -22.28 -8.61 20.11
N LEU A 19 -22.63 -9.75 19.50
CA LEU A 19 -21.89 -10.99 19.68
C LEU A 19 -20.68 -11.02 18.73
N PHE A 20 -19.51 -10.99 19.34
CA PHE A 20 -18.27 -11.60 18.85
C PHE A 20 -17.70 -11.10 17.51
N ALA A 21 -17.15 -9.89 17.52
CA ALA A 21 -16.14 -9.48 16.53
C ALA A 21 -14.68 -9.62 17.06
N CYS A 22 -14.48 -10.25 18.22
CA CYS A 22 -13.14 -10.38 18.83
C CYS A 22 -12.87 -11.84 19.22
N ASN A 23 -12.51 -12.68 18.25
CA ASN A 23 -11.71 -13.88 18.47
C ASN A 23 -11.22 -14.35 17.08
N LEU A 24 -9.97 -14.04 16.72
CA LEU A 24 -9.06 -14.95 15.98
C LEU A 24 -7.68 -14.31 15.65
N LEU A 25 -7.11 -13.49 16.53
CA LEU A 25 -5.66 -13.29 16.45
C LEU A 25 -5.01 -14.53 17.05
N ASP A 26 -4.47 -15.39 16.18
CA ASP A 26 -3.62 -16.50 16.58
C ASP A 26 -2.47 -15.91 17.43
N PRO A 27 -2.25 -16.38 18.66
CA PRO A 27 -1.20 -15.84 19.53
C PRO A 27 0.21 -15.97 18.94
N ASN A 28 0.37 -16.67 17.80
CA ASN A 28 1.62 -16.82 17.07
C ASN A 28 1.82 -15.80 15.93
N CYS A 29 0.88 -14.87 15.69
CA CYS A 29 1.08 -13.85 14.66
C CYS A 29 2.09 -12.79 15.12
N THR A 30 3.11 -12.54 14.29
CA THR A 30 3.99 -11.37 14.45
C THR A 30 3.23 -10.08 14.12
N GLN A 31 3.71 -8.94 14.62
CA GLN A 31 3.16 -7.61 14.27
C GLN A 31 4.09 -6.89 13.28
N MET A 32 4.46 -7.55 12.18
CA MET A 32 5.19 -6.87 11.11
C MET A 32 4.22 -6.05 10.25
N GLY A 33 4.68 -4.87 9.84
CA GLY A 33 3.95 -4.00 8.92
C GLY A 33 3.74 -4.67 7.56
N CYS A 34 2.55 -4.46 6.98
CA CYS A 34 2.19 -4.89 5.63
C CYS A 34 1.65 -3.65 4.92
N SER A 35 2.19 -3.35 3.75
CA SER A 35 1.71 -2.28 2.90
C SER A 35 1.51 -2.82 1.49
N ASP A 36 0.36 -2.51 0.91
CA ASP A 36 0.17 -2.67 -0.53
C ASP A 36 1.18 -1.79 -1.25
N GLY A 37 1.67 -2.21 -2.41
CA GLY A 37 2.62 -1.40 -3.14
C GLY A 37 3.38 -2.15 -4.21
N VAL A 38 4.32 -1.44 -4.80
CA VAL A 38 5.16 -1.98 -5.87
C VAL A 38 6.62 -1.74 -5.57
N THR A 39 7.43 -2.72 -5.97
CA THR A 39 8.89 -2.61 -5.93
C THR A 39 9.40 -2.40 -7.35
N VAL A 40 10.00 -1.25 -7.63
CA VAL A 40 10.70 -0.99 -8.88
C VAL A 40 12.13 -1.48 -8.74
N ILE A 41 12.54 -2.38 -9.64
CA ILE A 41 13.87 -3.00 -9.70
C ILE A 41 14.54 -2.50 -10.97
N LEU A 42 15.46 -1.56 -10.82
CA LEU A 42 16.28 -1.03 -11.90
C LEU A 42 17.38 -2.05 -12.25
N SER A 43 17.49 -2.39 -13.52
CA SER A 43 18.46 -3.35 -14.04
C SER A 43 19.31 -2.69 -15.12
N GLY A 44 20.61 -2.50 -14.85
CA GLY A 44 21.56 -1.86 -15.76
C GLY A 44 22.63 -1.08 -15.00
N GLU A 45 23.38 -0.24 -15.70
CA GLU A 45 24.32 0.70 -15.07
C GLU A 45 23.55 1.86 -14.44
N LEU A 46 23.76 2.08 -13.15
CA LEU A 46 23.14 3.17 -12.39
C LEU A 46 24.15 4.29 -12.18
N PRO A 47 23.83 5.54 -12.51
CA PRO A 47 24.69 6.68 -12.18
C PRO A 47 24.67 6.96 -10.66
N GLU A 48 25.59 7.80 -10.21
CA GLU A 48 25.66 8.23 -8.81
C GLU A 48 24.44 9.07 -8.38
N SER A 49 23.78 9.75 -9.32
CA SER A 49 22.57 10.52 -9.07
C SER A 49 21.49 10.23 -10.09
N TYR A 50 20.28 9.97 -9.62
CA TYR A 50 19.10 9.77 -10.46
C TYR A 50 17.82 9.98 -9.65
N SER A 51 16.69 10.05 -10.35
CA SER A 51 15.38 9.99 -9.73
C SER A 51 14.47 8.98 -10.41
N VAL A 52 13.57 8.40 -9.62
CA VAL A 52 12.51 7.51 -10.09
C VAL A 52 11.19 8.13 -9.71
N THR A 53 10.37 8.43 -10.70
CA THR A 53 9.00 8.88 -10.53
C THR A 53 8.06 7.76 -10.91
N LEU A 54 7.06 7.53 -10.07
CA LEU A 54 5.98 6.58 -10.28
C LEU A 54 4.66 7.32 -10.36
N GLU A 55 3.90 7.07 -11.42
CA GLU A 55 2.57 7.60 -11.63
C GLU A 55 1.56 6.46 -11.81
N ALA A 56 0.39 6.61 -11.21
CA ALA A 56 -0.71 5.66 -11.30
C ALA A 56 -2.05 6.40 -11.16
N HIS A 57 -3.14 5.80 -11.65
CA HIS A 57 -4.46 6.47 -11.67
C HIS A 57 -5.02 6.81 -10.28
N SER A 58 -4.60 6.09 -9.24
CA SER A 58 -5.20 6.14 -7.91
C SER A 58 -4.39 6.92 -6.87
N ILE A 59 -3.22 7.47 -7.23
CA ILE A 59 -2.33 8.17 -6.31
C ILE A 59 -1.70 9.39 -6.99
N ASP A 60 -1.30 10.38 -6.18
CA ASP A 60 -0.42 11.43 -6.65
C ASP A 60 0.95 10.85 -7.05
N PRO A 61 1.64 11.44 -8.05
CA PRO A 61 2.98 11.01 -8.44
C PRO A 61 3.93 10.92 -7.24
N GLN A 62 4.58 9.77 -7.07
CA GLN A 62 5.58 9.56 -6.04
C GLN A 62 6.98 9.63 -6.68
N LYS A 63 7.89 10.37 -6.05
CA LYS A 63 9.27 10.54 -6.55
C LYS A 63 10.28 10.16 -5.48
N ILE A 64 11.29 9.40 -5.88
CA ILE A 64 12.48 9.11 -5.07
C ILE A 64 13.68 9.73 -5.80
N GLU A 65 14.48 10.49 -5.07
CA GLU A 65 15.71 11.10 -5.57
C GLU A 65 16.89 10.46 -4.85
N ILE A 66 17.90 10.06 -5.62
CA ILE A 66 19.13 9.46 -5.14
C ILE A 66 20.26 10.41 -5.52
N GLU A 67 21.07 10.75 -4.53
CA GLU A 67 22.25 11.60 -4.69
C GLU A 67 23.48 10.88 -4.13
N ASN A 68 24.66 11.21 -4.67
CA ASN A 68 25.96 10.76 -4.14
C ASN A 68 26.12 9.23 -4.01
N GLY A 69 25.43 8.44 -4.84
CA GLY A 69 25.56 7.00 -4.88
C GLY A 69 25.25 6.33 -3.54
N GLU A 70 24.29 6.88 -2.77
CA GLU A 70 23.77 6.18 -1.59
C GLU A 70 23.55 4.70 -1.95
N ILE A 71 23.93 3.78 -1.04
CA ILE A 71 24.05 2.32 -1.28
C ILE A 71 22.66 1.67 -1.44
N PHE A 72 21.80 2.24 -2.27
CA PHE A 72 20.51 1.70 -2.63
C PHE A 72 20.67 0.86 -3.88
N SER A 73 20.25 -0.39 -3.77
CA SER A 73 20.50 -1.48 -4.72
C SER A 73 19.69 -1.38 -6.03
N GLY A 74 19.34 -0.18 -6.51
CA GLY A 74 18.40 -0.01 -7.62
C GLY A 74 17.00 -0.57 -7.33
N ILE A 75 16.67 -0.81 -6.05
CA ILE A 75 15.41 -1.38 -5.61
C ILE A 75 14.68 -0.31 -4.79
N HIS A 76 13.52 0.09 -5.26
CA HIS A 76 12.72 1.17 -4.68
C HIS A 76 11.29 0.70 -4.41
N PHE A 77 10.82 0.83 -3.18
CA PHE A 77 9.46 0.48 -2.80
C PHE A 77 8.56 1.72 -2.75
N PHE A 78 7.42 1.64 -3.42
CA PHE A 78 6.38 2.65 -3.42
C PHE A 78 5.12 2.04 -2.79
N GLY A 79 4.71 2.58 -1.65
CA GLY A 79 3.58 2.08 -0.87
C GLY A 79 2.23 2.66 -1.30
N GLU A 80 1.16 1.98 -0.90
CA GLU A 80 -0.24 2.36 -1.10
C GLU A 80 -0.68 2.37 -2.58
N ILE A 81 -0.12 1.44 -3.38
CA ILE A 81 -0.37 1.36 -4.83
C ILE A 81 -0.88 -0.02 -5.22
N THR A 82 -2.08 -0.04 -5.81
CA THR A 82 -2.70 -1.24 -6.41
C THR A 82 -3.39 -0.89 -7.74
N SER A 83 -2.63 -0.33 -8.68
CA SER A 83 -3.17 0.12 -9.98
C SER A 83 -2.94 -0.91 -11.07
N GLU A 84 -3.89 -1.05 -12.00
CA GLU A 84 -3.78 -1.94 -13.16
C GLU A 84 -2.68 -1.49 -14.13
N GLN A 85 -2.38 -0.19 -14.16
CA GLN A 85 -1.35 0.39 -15.00
C GLN A 85 -0.50 1.36 -14.19
N ILE A 86 0.83 1.23 -14.31
CA ILE A 86 1.80 2.08 -13.63
C ILE A 86 2.79 2.63 -14.65
N HIS A 87 2.98 3.94 -14.67
CA HIS A 87 4.02 4.58 -15.46
C HIS A 87 5.21 4.89 -14.56
N VAL A 88 6.39 4.41 -14.96
CA VAL A 88 7.64 4.66 -14.25
C VAL A 88 8.54 5.50 -15.14
N THR A 89 9.10 6.56 -14.58
CA THR A 89 10.07 7.43 -15.24
C THR A 89 11.37 7.39 -14.45
N PHE A 90 12.45 7.06 -15.13
CA PHE A 90 13.82 7.12 -14.63
C PHE A 90 14.51 8.32 -15.26
N ASP A 91 15.03 9.23 -14.43
CA ASP A 91 15.67 10.48 -14.86
C ASP A 91 17.05 10.62 -14.22
N THR A 92 18.07 10.77 -15.06
CA THR A 92 19.48 10.95 -14.65
C THR A 92 19.94 12.41 -14.74
N GLY A 93 19.05 13.33 -15.15
CA GLY A 93 19.38 14.69 -15.54
C GLY A 93 19.90 14.81 -16.98
N GLU A 94 20.60 13.79 -17.49
CA GLU A 94 21.09 13.73 -18.88
C GLU A 94 20.14 12.96 -19.81
N LYS A 95 19.55 11.88 -19.27
CA LYS A 95 18.67 10.95 -19.98
C LYS A 95 17.43 10.69 -19.14
N ILE A 96 16.28 10.72 -19.81
CA ILE A 96 14.98 10.32 -19.27
C ILE A 96 14.51 9.09 -20.04
N ILE A 97 14.19 8.03 -19.30
CA ILE A 97 13.62 6.80 -19.83
C ILE A 97 12.31 6.56 -19.10
N SER A 98 11.25 6.20 -19.81
CA SER A 98 9.99 5.83 -19.17
C SER A 98 9.41 4.54 -19.73
N GLN A 99 8.69 3.81 -18.88
CA GLN A 99 8.05 2.56 -19.22
C GLN A 99 6.72 2.45 -18.49
N THR A 100 5.72 1.93 -19.19
CA THR A 100 4.43 1.59 -18.61
C THR A 100 4.37 0.09 -18.34
N PHE A 101 3.87 -0.27 -17.16
CA PHE A 101 3.73 -1.62 -16.67
C PHE A 101 2.27 -1.95 -16.39
N GLU A 102 1.91 -3.22 -16.55
CA GLU A 102 0.68 -3.83 -16.06
C GLU A 102 1.06 -4.81 -14.94
N PRO A 103 1.05 -4.37 -13.66
CA PRO A 103 1.65 -5.14 -12.57
C PRO A 103 0.86 -6.40 -12.23
N GLU A 104 1.56 -7.53 -12.06
CA GLU A 104 0.98 -8.74 -11.51
C GLU A 104 1.09 -8.73 -9.97
N PHE A 105 0.01 -8.29 -9.29
CA PHE A 105 -0.03 -8.28 -7.84
C PHE A 105 -0.21 -9.67 -7.23
N SER A 106 0.60 -9.95 -6.22
CA SER A 106 0.55 -11.18 -5.43
C SER A 106 0.24 -10.89 -3.96
N LYS A 107 -0.40 -11.85 -3.28
CA LYS A 107 -0.71 -11.73 -1.84
C LYS A 107 0.54 -11.93 -1.00
N TYR A 108 0.97 -10.88 -0.29
CA TYR A 108 2.02 -10.92 0.70
C TYR A 108 1.44 -11.05 2.12
N ARG A 109 2.00 -11.97 2.92
CA ARG A 109 1.53 -12.33 4.27
C ARG A 109 2.71 -12.39 5.24
N PRO A 110 3.24 -11.23 5.68
CA PRO A 110 4.45 -11.19 6.49
C PRO A 110 4.25 -11.85 7.87
N ASN A 111 3.01 -11.84 8.37
CA ASN A 111 2.71 -12.39 9.70
C ASN A 111 2.37 -13.88 9.69
N GLY A 112 2.45 -14.56 8.54
CA GLY A 112 2.10 -15.96 8.36
C GLY A 112 0.78 -16.18 7.59
N GLN A 113 0.56 -17.41 7.11
CA GLN A 113 -0.49 -17.73 6.14
C GLN A 113 -1.92 -17.44 6.63
N ARG A 114 -2.15 -17.53 7.94
CA ARG A 114 -3.46 -17.30 8.58
C ARG A 114 -3.52 -16.00 9.37
N CYS A 115 -2.45 -15.20 9.34
CA CYS A 115 -2.34 -14.00 10.13
C CYS A 115 -2.65 -12.76 9.29
N PRO A 116 -3.60 -11.92 9.71
CA PRO A 116 -3.81 -10.62 9.08
C PRO A 116 -2.71 -9.60 9.48
N PRO A 117 -2.57 -8.49 8.74
CA PRO A 117 -3.18 -8.23 7.43
C PRO A 117 -2.50 -9.02 6.29
N THR A 118 -3.22 -9.19 5.18
CA THR A 118 -2.65 -9.59 3.88
C THR A 118 -2.56 -8.34 3.02
N CYS A 119 -1.43 -8.10 2.37
CA CYS A 119 -1.25 -7.00 1.42
C CYS A 119 -0.96 -7.51 0.01
N LEU A 120 -1.04 -6.63 -0.98
CA LEU A 120 -0.80 -6.88 -2.39
C LEU A 120 0.52 -6.24 -2.81
N GLN A 121 1.43 -7.04 -3.35
CA GLN A 121 2.73 -6.56 -3.82
C GLN A 121 3.03 -7.04 -5.23
N ALA A 122 3.62 -6.16 -6.03
CA ALA A 122 4.13 -6.46 -7.37
C ALA A 122 5.59 -6.01 -7.53
N ASN A 123 6.31 -6.67 -8.44
CA ASN A 123 7.69 -6.31 -8.80
C ASN A 123 7.73 -5.82 -10.24
N LEU A 124 8.27 -4.64 -10.47
CA LEU A 124 8.42 -4.02 -11.78
C LEU A 124 9.91 -4.05 -12.16
N LYS A 125 10.27 -4.79 -13.20
CA LYS A 125 11.65 -4.83 -13.70
C LYS A 125 11.82 -3.76 -14.77
N PHE A 126 12.60 -2.73 -14.47
CA PHE A 126 12.89 -1.62 -15.37
C PHE A 126 14.31 -1.79 -15.90
N TYR A 127 14.45 -1.97 -17.22
CA TYR A 127 15.76 -2.17 -17.84
C TYR A 127 16.31 -0.85 -18.37
N LEU A 128 17.52 -0.50 -17.96
CA LEU A 128 18.24 0.66 -18.44
C LEU A 128 19.08 0.25 -19.65
N GLU A 129 18.75 0.80 -20.81
CA GLU A 129 19.55 0.68 -22.05
C GLU A 129 20.68 1.70 -22.10
#